data_AF-A0A8T8I1L4-F1
#
_entry.id   AF-A0A8T8I1L4-F1
#
_cell.length_a   1.000
_cell.length_b   1.000
_cell.length_c   1.000
_cell.angle_alpha   90.00
_cell.angle_beta   90.00
_cell.angle_gamma   90.00
#
_symmetry.space_group_name_H-M   'P 1'
#
loop_
_entity.id
_entity.type
_entity.pdbx_description
1 polymer ?
#
loop_
_entity_poly.entity_id
_entity_poly.type
_entity_poly.pdbx_seq_one_letter_code
_entity_poly.pdbx_strand_id
1 'polypeptide(L)'
;MSDITTLWSAARLPIEDGLYFADGRSYAVEADERGLRLVEAFDLGELLTEDPEWLTSIDITKEIHVPGGYACAGEGSHGSEGFFARLDEDHSLIWVCYLSES
;
A
#
# COMPACT_ATOMS: atom_id res chain seq x y z
N MET A 1 9.48 -12.61 -4.79
CA MET A 1 8.20 -11.89 -4.59
C MET A 1 8.26 -11.40 -3.15
N SER A 2 8.17 -10.09 -2.92
CA SER A 2 8.16 -9.51 -1.57
C SER A 2 6.79 -9.71 -0.91
N ASP A 3 6.71 -9.56 0.41
CA ASP A 3 5.47 -9.76 1.16
C ASP A 3 4.35 -8.85 0.64
N ILE A 4 4.65 -7.58 0.35
CA ILE A 4 3.66 -6.66 -0.21
C ILE A 4 3.15 -7.11 -1.59
N THR A 5 4.03 -7.62 -2.47
CA THR A 5 3.57 -8.11 -3.79
C THR A 5 2.67 -9.34 -3.67
N THR A 6 2.88 -10.16 -2.64
CA THR A 6 2.02 -11.30 -2.32
C THR A 6 0.65 -10.82 -1.83
N LEU A 7 0.62 -9.87 -0.88
CA LEU A 7 -0.63 -9.29 -0.36
C LEU A 7 -1.43 -8.58 -1.47
N TRP A 8 -0.76 -7.77 -2.29
CA TRP A 8 -1.39 -7.06 -3.41
C TRP A 8 -2.07 -8.02 -4.39
N SER A 9 -1.38 -9.11 -4.75
CA SER A 9 -1.92 -10.14 -5.65
C SER A 9 -3.16 -10.83 -5.08
N ALA A 10 -3.34 -10.80 -3.75
CA ALA A 10 -4.50 -11.31 -3.03
C ALA A 10 -5.57 -10.23 -2.74
N ALA A 11 -5.42 -9.02 -3.29
CA ALA A 11 -6.26 -7.86 -2.96
C ALA A 11 -6.32 -7.60 -1.44
N ARG A 12 -5.14 -7.54 -0.82
CA ARG A 12 -4.96 -7.23 0.61
C ARG A 12 -3.87 -6.18 0.81
N LEU A 13 -4.00 -5.41 1.89
CA LEU A 13 -2.95 -4.53 2.42
C LEU A 13 -2.85 -4.67 3.94
N PRO A 14 -1.68 -4.42 4.55
CA PRO A 14 -1.55 -4.30 5.99
C PRO A 14 -2.31 -3.05 6.49
N ILE A 15 -2.95 -3.17 7.66
CA ILE A 15 -3.62 -2.03 8.32
C ILE A 15 -2.57 -1.24 9.10
N GLU A 16 -1.61 -0.65 8.37
CA GLU A 16 -0.51 0.16 8.91
C GLU A 16 -0.18 1.28 7.93
N ASP A 17 -0.10 2.51 8.43
CA ASP A 17 0.14 3.70 7.62
C ASP A 17 1.54 3.65 7.03
N GLY A 18 1.63 3.40 5.73
CA GLY A 18 2.91 3.02 5.15
C GLY A 18 2.99 3.11 3.64
N LEU A 19 4.23 3.30 3.19
CA LEU A 19 4.64 3.19 1.80
C LEU A 19 5.44 1.90 1.63
N TYR A 20 4.91 0.99 0.82
CA TYR A 20 5.45 -0.33 0.60
C TYR A 20 5.91 -0.49 -0.85
N PHE A 21 7.18 -0.81 -1.05
CA PHE A 21 7.77 -1.03 -2.37
C PHE A 21 7.80 -2.51 -2.72
N ALA A 22 7.59 -2.82 -3.99
CA ALA A 22 7.66 -4.19 -4.50
C ALA A 22 9.06 -4.83 -4.32
N ASP A 23 10.11 -4.02 -4.15
CA ASP A 23 11.47 -4.48 -3.86
C ASP A 23 11.71 -4.85 -2.38
N GLY A 24 10.69 -4.73 -1.53
CA GLY A 24 10.72 -5.12 -0.12
C GLY A 24 11.02 -3.97 0.85
N ARG A 25 11.26 -2.74 0.37
CA ARG A 25 11.39 -1.58 1.27
C ARG A 25 10.02 -1.15 1.79
N SER A 26 9.96 -0.80 3.07
CA SER A 26 8.76 -0.24 3.69
C SER A 26 9.12 0.95 4.58
N TYR A 27 8.24 1.95 4.59
CA TYR A 27 8.40 3.16 5.39
C TYR A 27 7.09 3.54 6.04
N ALA A 28 7.12 3.91 7.32
CA ALA A 28 5.97 4.47 8.00
C ALA A 28 5.64 5.84 7.38
N VAL A 29 4.35 6.11 7.21
CA VAL A 29 3.85 7.34 6.61
C VAL A 29 3.04 8.12 7.63
N GLU A 30 3.33 9.41 7.77
CA GLU A 30 2.47 10.36 8.48
C GLU A 30 1.78 11.27 7.46
N ALA A 31 0.47 11.45 7.61
CA ALA A 31 -0.32 12.43 6.86
C ALA A 31 -0.77 13.57 7.78
N ASP A 32 -0.46 14.81 7.41
CA ASP A 32 -0.92 15.99 8.13
C ASP A 32 -1.30 17.13 7.18
N GLU A 33 -1.67 18.30 7.72
CA GLU A 33 -2.05 19.49 6.94
C GLU A 33 -0.97 19.97 5.96
N ARG A 34 0.29 19.53 6.13
CA ARG A 34 1.43 19.86 5.28
C ARG A 34 1.70 18.81 4.20
N GLY A 35 1.00 17.68 4.23
CA GLY A 35 1.09 16.60 3.26
C GLY A 35 1.55 15.28 3.87
N LEU A 36 2.18 14.44 3.04
CA LEU A 36 2.69 13.12 3.42
C LEU A 36 4.18 13.17 3.75
N ARG A 37 4.57 12.53 4.86
CA ARG A 37 5.95 12.42 5.32
C ARG A 37 6.32 10.96 5.54
N LEU A 38 7.49 10.57 5.01
CA LEU A 38 8.11 9.28 5.37
C LEU A 38 8.83 9.47 6.71
N VAL A 39 8.56 8.59 7.67
CA VAL A 39 9.08 8.71 9.03
C VAL A 39 10.29 7.80 9.21
N GLU A 40 10.08 6.50 9.30
CA GLU A 40 11.12 5.51 9.51
C GLU A 40 10.93 4.30 8.60
N ALA A 41 12.04 3.61 8.30
CA ALA A 41 11.99 2.35 7.59
C ALA A 41 11.65 1.23 8.59
N PHE A 42 10.84 0.27 8.17
CA PHE A 42 10.50 -0.90 8.98
C PHE A 42 10.49 -2.17 8.12
N ASP A 43 10.53 -3.33 8.77
CA ASP A 43 10.43 -4.63 8.12
C ASP A 43 8.98 -5.11 8.11
N LEU A 44 8.39 -5.20 6.92
CA LEU A 44 7.01 -5.68 6.75
C LEU A 44 6.86 -7.15 7.17
N GLY A 45 7.89 -7.98 6.97
CA GLY A 45 7.85 -9.39 7.36
C GLY A 45 7.81 -9.57 8.87
N GLU A 46 8.53 -8.73 9.63
CA GLU A 46 8.43 -8.68 11.09
C GLU A 46 7.01 -8.26 11.53
N LEU A 47 6.46 -7.19 10.95
CA LEU A 47 5.10 -6.72 11.24
C LEU A 47 4.05 -7.82 11.00
N LEU A 48 4.13 -8.51 9.85
CA LEU A 48 3.21 -9.61 9.52
C LEU A 48 3.41 -10.85 10.39
N THR A 49 4.60 -11.04 10.98
CA THR A 49 4.85 -12.14 11.92
C THR A 49 4.26 -11.83 13.29
N GLU A 50 4.27 -10.57 13.70
CA GLU A 50 3.68 -10.10 14.97
C GLU A 50 2.15 -10.17 14.94
N ASP A 51 1.52 -9.72 13.85
CA ASP A 51 0.06 -9.82 13.64
C ASP A 51 -0.31 -10.18 12.18
N PRO A 52 -0.39 -11.49 11.85
CA PRO A 52 -0.71 -11.94 10.50
C PRO A 52 -2.13 -11.62 10.02
N GLU A 53 -3.05 -11.32 10.93
CA GLU A 53 -4.46 -11.06 10.62
C GLU A 53 -4.75 -9.56 10.47
N TRP A 54 -3.77 -8.69 10.75
CA TRP A 54 -3.89 -7.23 10.67
C TRP A 54 -3.86 -6.70 9.22
N LEU A 55 -4.81 -7.20 8.41
CA LEU A 55 -4.93 -6.96 6.98
C LEU A 55 -6.34 -6.50 6.62
N THR A 56 -6.45 -5.60 5.64
CA THR A 56 -7.73 -5.20 5.06
C THR A 56 -7.87 -5.73 3.63
N SER A 57 -9.11 -5.99 3.21
CA SER A 57 -9.42 -6.23 1.80
C SER A 57 -9.48 -4.90 1.08
N ILE A 58 -8.94 -4.85 -0.13
CA ILE A 58 -8.92 -3.63 -0.93
C ILE A 58 -9.71 -3.78 -2.21
N ASP A 59 -10.34 -2.70 -2.63
CA ASP A 59 -10.99 -2.57 -3.93
C ASP A 59 -10.41 -1.38 -4.68
N ILE A 60 -9.91 -1.60 -5.91
CA ILE A 60 -9.47 -0.52 -6.78
C ILE A 60 -10.71 0.18 -7.34
N THR A 61 -10.92 1.44 -6.97
CA THR A 61 -12.07 2.24 -7.41
C THR A 61 -11.73 3.15 -8.59
N LYS A 62 -10.44 3.46 -8.79
CA LYS A 62 -9.96 4.28 -9.89
C LYS A 62 -8.58 3.85 -10.35
N GLU A 63 -8.42 3.78 -11.67
CA GLU A 63 -7.13 3.55 -12.32
C GLU A 63 -6.97 4.50 -13.50
N ILE A 64 -5.76 5.02 -13.68
CA ILE A 64 -5.38 5.88 -14.80
C ILE A 64 -4.03 5.43 -15.37
N HIS A 65 -3.91 5.46 -16.69
CA HIS A 65 -2.64 5.27 -17.35
C HIS A 65 -1.77 6.52 -17.21
N VAL A 66 -0.50 6.36 -16.87
CA VAL A 66 0.49 7.45 -16.74
C VAL A 66 1.83 6.99 -17.33
N PRO A 67 2.76 7.88 -17.70
CA PRO A 67 4.00 7.46 -18.37
C PRO A 67 4.75 6.35 -17.61
N GLY A 68 4.89 5.17 -18.22
CA GLY A 68 5.57 4.00 -17.64
C GLY A 68 4.69 3.07 -16.78
N GLY A 69 3.39 2.99 -17.06
CA GLY A 69 2.45 2.06 -16.41
C GLY A 69 1.16 2.73 -15.94
N TYR A 70 0.69 2.38 -14.75
CA TYR A 70 -0.58 2.86 -14.21
C TYR A 70 -0.44 3.47 -12.82
N ALA A 71 -1.36 4.36 -12.48
CA ALA A 71 -1.61 4.80 -11.11
C ALA A 71 -3.04 4.43 -10.76
N CYS A 72 -3.24 3.82 -9.59
CA CYS A 72 -4.56 3.48 -9.10
C CYS A 72 -4.78 3.96 -7.66
N ALA A 73 -6.03 4.03 -7.27
CA ALA A 73 -6.47 4.33 -5.93
C ALA A 73 -7.70 3.50 -5.61
N GLY A 74 -7.93 3.30 -4.32
CA GLY A 74 -9.01 2.48 -3.83
C GLY A 74 -9.23 2.65 -2.36
N GLU A 75 -10.14 1.84 -1.84
CA GLU A 75 -10.58 1.87 -0.45
C GLU A 75 -10.37 0.52 0.20
N GLY A 76 -10.21 0.56 1.53
CA GLY A 76 -10.27 -0.63 2.37
C GLY A 76 -11.71 -0.95 2.76
N SER A 77 -11.90 -2.13 3.36
CA SER A 77 -13.23 -2.71 3.64
C SER A 77 -14.15 -1.87 4.55
N HIS A 78 -13.61 -0.92 5.32
CA HIS A 78 -14.36 -0.11 6.28
C HIS A 78 -14.63 1.34 5.81
N GLY A 79 -14.18 1.73 4.62
CA GLY A 79 -14.47 3.03 4.00
C GLY A 79 -13.83 4.25 4.67
N SER A 80 -13.17 4.10 5.82
CA SER A 80 -12.27 5.11 6.42
C SER A 80 -10.81 4.98 5.94
N GLU A 81 -10.53 3.89 5.24
CA GLU A 81 -9.20 3.46 4.80
C GLU A 81 -9.05 3.72 3.30
N GLY A 82 -7.90 4.21 2.88
CA GLY A 82 -7.61 4.52 1.49
C GLY A 82 -6.20 4.11 1.08
N PHE A 83 -6.02 3.85 -0.21
CA PHE A 83 -4.69 3.66 -0.76
C PHE A 83 -4.55 4.32 -2.14
N PHE A 84 -3.30 4.56 -2.51
CA PHE A 84 -2.92 4.83 -3.89
C PHE A 84 -1.63 4.09 -4.23
N ALA A 85 -1.53 3.59 -5.45
CA ALA A 85 -0.45 2.74 -5.87
C ALA A 85 0.05 3.09 -7.28
N ARG A 86 1.29 2.71 -7.53
CA ARG A 86 1.94 2.74 -8.83
C ARG A 86 2.11 1.31 -9.34
N LEU A 87 1.67 1.08 -10.56
CA LEU A 87 1.84 -0.19 -11.28
C LEU A 87 2.71 0.01 -12.51
N ASP A 88 3.38 -1.04 -12.94
CA ASP A 88 4.08 -1.09 -14.23
C ASP A 88 3.12 -1.36 -15.41
N GLU A 89 3.65 -1.51 -16.62
CA GLU A 89 2.88 -1.78 -17.85
C GLU A 89 2.14 -3.13 -17.80
N ASP A 90 2.63 -4.09 -17.02
CA ASP A 90 2.04 -5.42 -16.84
C ASP A 90 1.06 -5.48 -15.66
N HIS A 91 0.69 -4.32 -15.11
CA HIS A 91 -0.16 -4.16 -13.91
C HIS A 91 0.43 -4.81 -12.64
N SER A 92 1.75 -5.02 -12.62
CA SER A 92 2.44 -5.46 -11.41
C SER A 92 2.72 -4.28 -10.49
N LEU A 93 2.63 -4.52 -9.19
CA LEU A 93 2.88 -3.49 -8.18
C LEU A 93 4.33 -2.97 -8.27
N ILE A 94 4.51 -1.65 -8.27
CA ILE A 94 5.80 -0.98 -8.04
C ILE A 94 5.87 -0.50 -6.59
N TRP A 95 4.84 0.23 -6.13
CA TRP A 95 4.67 0.62 -4.73
C TRP A 95 3.21 0.95 -4.43
N VAL A 96 2.83 0.85 -3.16
CA VAL A 96 1.51 1.26 -2.64
C VAL A 96 1.69 2.06 -1.36
N CYS A 97 0.93 3.15 -1.23
CA CYS A 97 0.78 3.90 0.01
C CYS A 97 -0.61 3.60 0.57
N TYR A 98 -0.66 3.15 1.82
CA TYR A 98 -1.90 2.89 2.57
C TYR A 98 -2.03 3.90 3.72
N LEU A 99 -3.27 4.32 3.97
CA LEU A 99 -3.64 5.22 5.07
C LEU A 99 -4.90 4.65 5.73
N SER A 100 -4.79 4.31 7.01
CA SER A 100 -5.83 3.70 7.85
C SER A 100 -6.90 4.71 8.29
N GLU A 101 -6.53 5.98 8.41
CA GLU A 101 -7.43 7.11 8.64
C GLU A 101 -7.25 8.15 7.51
N SER A 102 -8.16 8.15 6.53
CA SER A 102 -8.12 9.02 5.35
C SER A 102 -9.36 9.88 5.16
#